data_AF-F3FUD3-F1
#
_entry.id   AF-F3FUD3-F1
#
_cell.length_a   1.000
_cell.length_b   1.000
_cell.length_c   1.000
_cell.angle_alpha   90.00
_cell.angle_beta   90.00
_cell.angle_gamma   90.00
#
_symmetry.space_group_name_H-M   'P 1'
#
loop_
_entity.id
_entity.type
_entity.pdbx_description
1 polymer ?
#
loop_
_entity_poly.entity_id
_entity_poly.type
_entity_poly.pdbx_seq_one_letter_code
_entity_poly.pdbx_strand_id
1 'polypeptide(L)'
;AARAGEAGRGFAVVADEVRGLAQRTQQSTEEIEGLVSALQNGTRQVSGIMLGSRTLTDSSVELTRRAGTSLESITRTVSSIQAMNQQIAAAAEQQSSVADEISRSIVNVRDVSEQTAEASEETAASSVELARLGGQLQMMVSHFRV
;
A
#
# COMPACT_ATOMS: atom_id res chain seq x y z
N ALA A 1 -34.37 -86.77 -15.43
CA ALA A 1 -35.33 -86.74 -16.55
C ALA A 1 -35.24 -87.95 -17.49
N ALA A 2 -34.04 -88.41 -17.88
CA ALA A 2 -33.85 -89.49 -18.87
C ALA A 2 -34.35 -90.91 -18.49
N ARG A 3 -34.99 -91.10 -17.33
CA ARG A 3 -35.51 -92.41 -16.86
C ARG A 3 -37.02 -92.44 -16.60
N ALA A 4 -37.80 -91.39 -16.95
CA ALA A 4 -39.20 -91.23 -16.52
C ALA A 4 -40.27 -91.09 -17.64
N GLY A 5 -39.95 -91.36 -18.91
CA GLY A 5 -40.95 -91.29 -20.01
C GLY A 5 -41.62 -89.90 -20.16
N GLU A 6 -42.87 -89.85 -20.65
CA GLU A 6 -43.68 -88.63 -20.86
C GLU A 6 -43.74 -87.70 -19.62
N ALA A 7 -43.80 -88.26 -18.41
CA ALA A 7 -43.81 -87.48 -17.16
C ALA A 7 -42.47 -86.79 -16.86
N GLY A 8 -41.34 -87.33 -17.35
CA GLY A 8 -40.01 -86.75 -17.20
C GLY A 8 -39.73 -85.57 -18.13
N ARG A 9 -40.57 -85.37 -19.15
CA ARG A 9 -40.43 -84.34 -20.18
C ARG A 9 -40.78 -82.95 -19.64
N GLY A 10 -41.84 -82.85 -18.82
CA GLY A 10 -42.18 -81.61 -18.10
C GLY A 10 -41.11 -81.19 -17.10
N PHE A 11 -40.55 -82.13 -16.34
CA PHE A 11 -39.43 -81.87 -15.42
C PHE A 11 -38.13 -81.48 -16.14
N ALA A 12 -37.87 -82.02 -17.34
CA ALA A 12 -36.71 -81.63 -18.15
C ALA A 12 -36.82 -80.17 -18.62
N VAL A 13 -37.99 -79.77 -19.12
CA VAL A 13 -38.25 -78.40 -19.58
C VAL A 13 -38.13 -77.40 -18.42
N VAL A 14 -38.70 -77.73 -17.26
CA VAL A 14 -38.56 -76.87 -16.06
C VAL A 14 -37.10 -76.79 -15.60
N ALA A 15 -36.33 -77.88 -15.68
CA ALA A 15 -34.91 -77.86 -15.31
C ALA A 15 -34.07 -77.00 -16.28
N ASP A 16 -34.33 -77.05 -17.58
CA ASP A 16 -33.66 -76.20 -18.57
C ASP A 16 -34.06 -74.73 -18.42
N GLU A 17 -35.33 -74.44 -18.10
CA GLU A 17 -35.81 -73.08 -17.82
C GLU A 17 -35.17 -72.51 -16.54
N VAL A 18 -35.06 -73.31 -15.47
CA VAL A 18 -34.37 -72.93 -14.23
C VAL A 18 -32.88 -72.72 -14.48
N ARG A 19 -32.23 -73.53 -15.32
CA ARG A 19 -30.83 -73.34 -15.71
C ARG A 19 -30.62 -72.05 -16.50
N GLY A 20 -31.52 -71.77 -17.45
CA GLY A 20 -31.51 -70.53 -18.23
C GLY A 20 -31.72 -69.30 -17.35
N LEU A 21 -32.65 -69.37 -16.40
CA LEU A 21 -32.88 -68.30 -15.42
C LEU A 21 -31.66 -68.11 -14.52
N ALA A 22 -31.06 -69.19 -14.01
CA ALA A 22 -29.87 -69.14 -13.17
C ALA A 22 -28.67 -68.51 -13.91
N GLN A 23 -28.44 -68.87 -15.17
CA GLN A 23 -27.38 -68.25 -15.99
C GLN A 23 -27.64 -66.76 -16.23
N ARG A 24 -28.89 -66.37 -16.52
CA ARG A 24 -29.25 -64.95 -16.67
C ARG A 24 -29.07 -64.17 -15.37
N THR A 25 -29.47 -64.74 -14.23
CA THR A 25 -29.25 -64.13 -12.91
C THR A 25 -27.77 -64.00 -12.59
N GLN A 26 -26.95 -65.01 -12.91
CA GLN A 26 -25.50 -64.95 -12.72
C GLN A 26 -24.88 -63.83 -13.57
N GLN A 27 -25.21 -63.76 -14.86
CA GLN A 27 -24.72 -62.70 -15.74
C GLN A 27 -25.10 -61.31 -15.23
N SER A 28 -26.37 -61.10 -14.84
CA SER A 28 -26.79 -59.81 -14.27
C SER A 28 -26.06 -59.50 -12.95
N THR A 29 -25.69 -60.50 -12.16
CA THR A 29 -24.92 -60.29 -10.92
C THR A 29 -23.48 -59.84 -11.24
N GLU A 30 -22.84 -60.45 -12.25
CA GLU A 30 -21.51 -60.05 -12.72
C GLU A 30 -21.51 -58.63 -13.30
N GLU A 31 -22.56 -58.26 -14.06
CA GLU A 31 -22.75 -56.89 -14.57
C GLU A 31 -22.92 -55.88 -13.42
N ILE A 32 -23.72 -56.21 -12.39
CA ILE A 32 -23.89 -55.37 -11.20
C ILE A 32 -22.57 -55.23 -10.43
N GLU A 33 -21.79 -56.30 -10.28
CA GLU A 33 -20.49 -56.25 -9.61
C GLU A 33 -19.53 -55.29 -10.33
N GLY A 34 -19.49 -55.35 -11.67
CA GLY A 34 -18.72 -54.42 -12.48
C GLY A 34 -19.16 -52.96 -12.29
N LEU A 35 -20.48 -52.69 -12.30
CA LEU A 35 -21.03 -51.36 -12.05
C LEU A 35 -20.69 -50.83 -10.65
N VAL A 36 -20.80 -51.68 -9.63
CA VAL A 36 -20.46 -51.32 -8.24
C VAL A 36 -18.96 -51.02 -8.11
N SER A 37 -18.09 -51.83 -8.73
CA SER A 37 -16.64 -51.58 -8.73
C SER A 37 -16.29 -50.27 -9.42
N ALA A 38 -16.90 -49.99 -10.58
CA ALA A 38 -16.72 -48.72 -11.29
C ALA A 38 -17.19 -47.53 -10.46
N LEU A 39 -18.36 -47.63 -9.81
CA LEU A 39 -18.89 -46.60 -8.93
C LEU A 39 -17.95 -46.33 -7.74
N GLN A 40 -17.48 -47.38 -7.06
CA GLN A 40 -16.54 -47.26 -5.94
C GLN A 40 -15.22 -46.59 -6.34
N ASN A 41 -14.69 -46.93 -7.52
CA ASN A 41 -13.48 -46.28 -8.05
C ASN A 41 -13.75 -44.80 -8.36
N GLY A 42 -14.87 -44.48 -8.99
CA GLY A 42 -15.29 -43.10 -9.25
C GLY A 42 -15.45 -42.28 -7.97
N THR A 43 -16.10 -42.83 -6.94
CA THR A 43 -16.24 -42.16 -5.64
C THR A 43 -14.89 -41.90 -4.97
N ARG A 44 -13.95 -42.86 -5.02
CA ARG A 44 -12.59 -42.67 -4.50
C ARG A 44 -11.83 -41.56 -5.23
N GLN A 45 -11.96 -41.49 -6.55
CA GLN A 45 -11.36 -40.43 -7.36
C GLN A 45 -11.92 -39.05 -6.99
N VAL A 46 -13.25 -38.92 -6.90
CA VAL A 46 -13.91 -37.67 -6.50
C VAL A 46 -13.48 -37.25 -5.10
N SER A 47 -13.39 -38.17 -4.15
CA SER A 47 -12.89 -37.89 -2.80
C SER A 47 -11.46 -37.34 -2.82
N GLY A 48 -10.58 -37.87 -3.67
CA GLY A 48 -9.21 -37.36 -3.83
C GLY A 48 -9.18 -35.94 -4.39
N ILE A 49 -10.00 -35.66 -5.40
CA ILE A 49 -10.14 -34.31 -5.97
C ILE A 49 -10.64 -33.33 -4.91
N MET A 50 -11.66 -33.70 -4.13
CA MET A 50 -12.22 -32.85 -3.08
C MET A 50 -11.20 -32.51 -1.98
N LEU A 51 -10.34 -33.48 -1.60
CA LEU A 51 -9.22 -33.23 -0.67
C LEU A 51 -8.19 -32.25 -1.26
N GLY A 52 -7.89 -32.37 -2.54
CA GLY A 52 -7.03 -31.43 -3.27
C GLY A 52 -7.63 -30.03 -3.31
N SER A 53 -8.92 -29.91 -3.67
CA SER A 53 -9.64 -28.65 -3.69
C SER A 53 -9.65 -27.97 -2.31
N ARG A 54 -9.88 -28.73 -1.24
CA ARG A 54 -9.82 -28.22 0.13
C ARG A 54 -8.45 -27.62 0.45
N THR A 55 -7.37 -28.34 0.15
CA THR A 55 -5.99 -27.85 0.38
C THR A 55 -5.71 -26.56 -0.39
N LEU A 56 -6.20 -26.46 -1.63
CA LEU A 56 -6.06 -25.26 -2.44
C LEU A 56 -6.86 -24.10 -1.84
N THR A 57 -8.10 -24.32 -1.40
CA THR A 57 -8.91 -23.31 -0.72
C THR A 57 -8.21 -22.80 0.55
N ASP A 58 -7.68 -23.68 1.38
CA ASP A 58 -6.95 -23.30 2.60
C ASP A 58 -5.74 -22.42 2.26
N SER A 59 -5.00 -22.77 1.19
CA SER A 59 -3.87 -21.97 0.70
C SER A 59 -4.30 -20.59 0.16
N SER A 60 -5.42 -20.54 -0.56
CA SER A 60 -5.99 -19.28 -1.06
C SER A 60 -6.41 -18.36 0.08
N VAL A 61 -7.06 -18.90 1.12
CA VAL A 61 -7.45 -18.13 2.32
C VAL A 61 -6.22 -17.53 3.00
N GLU A 62 -5.15 -18.31 3.18
CA GLU A 62 -3.93 -17.79 3.80
C GLU A 62 -3.25 -16.71 2.94
N LEU A 63 -3.23 -16.88 1.62
CA LEU A 63 -2.69 -15.85 0.71
C LEU A 63 -3.51 -14.55 0.79
N THR A 64 -4.84 -14.66 0.79
CA THR A 64 -5.72 -13.49 0.97
C THR A 64 -5.50 -12.82 2.31
N ARG A 65 -5.32 -13.57 3.39
CA ARG A 65 -5.01 -13.02 4.72
C ARG A 65 -3.70 -12.23 4.72
N ARG A 66 -2.65 -12.79 4.11
CA ARG A 66 -1.35 -12.11 3.95
C ARG A 66 -1.46 -10.84 3.12
N ALA A 67 -2.22 -10.88 2.02
CA ALA A 67 -2.49 -9.70 1.22
C ALA A 67 -3.21 -8.61 2.02
N GLY A 68 -4.19 -8.99 2.85
CA GLY A 68 -4.88 -8.09 3.77
C GLY A 68 -3.91 -7.39 4.74
N THR A 69 -3.03 -8.15 5.40
CA THR A 69 -2.01 -7.57 6.30
C THR A 69 -1.06 -6.61 5.59
N SER A 70 -0.65 -6.93 4.36
CA SER A 70 0.19 -6.03 3.55
C SER A 70 -0.53 -4.73 3.21
N LEU A 71 -1.81 -4.80 2.82
CA LEU A 71 -2.63 -3.63 2.53
C LEU A 71 -2.83 -2.76 3.77
N GLU A 72 -3.09 -3.34 4.95
CA GLU A 72 -3.16 -2.59 6.21
C GLU A 72 -1.84 -1.86 6.51
N SER A 73 -0.70 -2.50 6.24
CA SER A 73 0.61 -1.86 6.41
C SER A 73 0.78 -0.68 5.45
N ILE A 74 0.36 -0.83 4.20
CA ILE A 74 0.38 0.25 3.21
C ILE A 74 -0.50 1.42 3.68
N THR A 75 -1.72 1.15 4.15
CA THR A 75 -2.63 2.18 4.67
C THR A 75 -2.00 2.94 5.83
N ARG A 76 -1.39 2.26 6.80
CA ARG A 76 -0.70 2.90 7.93
C ARG A 76 0.44 3.81 7.46
N THR A 77 1.24 3.36 6.51
CA THR A 77 2.33 4.16 5.93
C THR A 77 1.79 5.40 5.22
N VAL A 78 0.73 5.27 4.43
CA VAL A 78 0.09 6.40 3.74
C VAL A 78 -0.46 7.42 4.74
N SER A 79 -1.10 6.97 5.82
CA SER A 79 -1.55 7.87 6.89
C SER A 79 -0.40 8.64 7.55
N SER A 80 0.74 7.98 7.77
CA SER A 80 1.96 8.64 8.29
C SER A 80 2.50 9.70 7.32
N ILE A 81 2.54 9.39 6.02
CA ILE A 81 2.94 10.34 4.98
C ILE A 81 2.00 11.55 4.95
N GLN A 82 0.69 11.33 5.08
CA GLN A 82 -0.28 12.42 5.14
C GLN A 82 -0.05 13.33 6.36
N ALA A 83 0.24 12.76 7.53
CA ALA A 83 0.57 13.54 8.72
C ALA A 83 1.86 14.35 8.53
N MET A 84 2.90 13.76 7.92
CA MET A 84 4.13 14.50 7.60
C MET A 84 3.89 15.63 6.61
N ASN A 85 3.05 15.44 5.59
CA ASN A 85 2.71 16.51 4.65
C ASN A 85 2.00 17.68 5.34
N GLN A 86 1.14 17.42 6.33
CA GLN A 86 0.52 18.48 7.13
C GLN A 86 1.57 19.26 7.94
N GLN A 87 2.55 18.56 8.53
CA GLN A 87 3.66 19.22 9.24
C GLN A 87 4.55 20.05 8.30
N ILE A 88 4.85 19.53 7.10
CA ILE A 88 5.62 20.27 6.08
C ILE A 88 4.86 21.53 5.65
N ALA A 89 3.55 21.43 5.42
CA ALA A 89 2.74 22.58 5.07
C ALA A 89 2.76 23.66 6.17
N ALA A 90 2.56 23.26 7.43
CA ALA A 90 2.66 24.18 8.57
C ALA A 90 4.07 24.80 8.68
N ALA A 91 5.12 24.02 8.50
CA ALA A 91 6.50 24.53 8.50
C ALA A 91 6.75 25.51 7.36
N ALA A 92 6.20 25.28 6.16
CA ALA A 92 6.30 26.19 5.03
C ALA A 92 5.57 27.51 5.28
N GLU A 93 4.39 27.49 5.92
CA GLU A 93 3.70 28.71 6.35
C GLU A 93 4.53 29.52 7.35
N GLN A 94 5.14 28.84 8.35
CA GLN A 94 6.04 29.50 9.29
C GLN A 94 7.28 30.09 8.60
N GLN A 95 7.89 29.35 7.67
CA GLN A 95 9.02 29.86 6.88
C GLN A 95 8.63 31.09 6.05
N SER A 96 7.43 31.11 5.47
CA SER A 96 6.94 32.28 4.73
C SER A 96 6.78 33.50 5.64
N SER A 97 6.27 33.32 6.86
CA SER A 97 6.15 34.41 7.84
C SER A 97 7.52 34.96 8.22
N VAL A 98 8.48 34.07 8.52
CA VAL A 98 9.85 34.46 8.86
C VAL A 98 10.53 35.17 7.71
N ALA A 99 10.29 34.74 6.46
CA ALA A 99 10.84 35.41 5.28
C ALA A 99 10.30 36.84 5.12
N ASP A 100 9.02 37.09 5.42
CA ASP A 100 8.44 38.44 5.40
C ASP A 100 9.07 39.34 6.48
N GLU A 101 9.30 38.80 7.68
CA GLU A 101 10.00 39.51 8.76
C GLU A 101 11.46 39.86 8.40
N ILE A 102 12.17 38.93 7.74
CA ILE A 102 13.53 39.19 7.24
C ILE A 102 13.50 40.29 6.18
N SER A 103 12.54 40.25 5.25
CA SER A 103 12.38 41.27 4.21
C SER A 103 12.18 42.67 4.82
N ARG A 104 11.29 42.79 5.82
CA ARG A 104 11.07 44.05 6.56
C ARG A 104 12.32 44.52 7.29
N SER A 105 13.05 43.59 7.90
CA SER A 105 14.30 43.89 8.60
C SER A 105 15.37 44.43 7.64
N ILE A 106 15.45 43.89 6.42
CA ILE A 106 16.38 44.37 5.39
C ILE A 106 16.02 45.80 4.96
N VAL A 107 14.74 46.11 4.78
CA VAL A 107 14.30 47.48 4.45
C VAL A 107 14.69 48.45 5.56
N ASN A 108 14.43 48.10 6.83
CA ASN A 108 14.80 48.94 7.96
C ASN A 108 16.32 49.18 8.05
N VAL A 109 17.14 48.14 7.83
CA VAL A 109 18.61 48.29 7.79
C VAL A 109 19.06 49.23 6.69
N ARG A 110 18.41 49.18 5.52
CA ARG A 110 18.68 50.10 4.41
C ARG A 110 18.33 51.54 4.80
N ASP A 111 17.15 51.78 5.36
CA ASP A 111 16.69 53.11 5.74
C ASP A 111 17.64 53.76 6.77
N VAL A 112 18.05 52.99 7.78
CA VAL A 112 19.03 53.43 8.79
C VAL A 112 20.40 53.73 8.16
N SER A 113 20.80 52.94 7.15
CA SER A 113 22.07 53.16 6.43
C SER A 113 22.03 54.45 5.61
N GLU A 114 20.91 54.74 4.92
CA GLU A 114 20.70 55.99 4.19
C GLU A 114 20.72 57.20 5.17
N GLN A 115 20.01 57.12 6.29
CA GLN A 115 20.03 58.16 7.33
C GLN A 115 21.42 58.39 7.92
N THR A 116 22.20 57.32 8.10
CA THR A 116 23.58 57.41 8.61
C THR A 116 24.50 58.10 7.60
N ALA A 117 24.31 57.84 6.29
CA ALA A 117 25.07 58.52 5.24
C ALA A 117 24.78 60.02 5.22
N GLU A 118 23.50 60.42 5.28
CA GLU A 118 23.09 61.83 5.36
C GLU A 118 23.69 62.54 6.58
N ALA A 119 23.60 61.94 7.77
CA ALA A 119 24.17 62.50 8.99
C ALA A 119 25.70 62.63 8.91
N SER A 120 26.38 61.70 8.22
CA SER A 120 27.81 61.78 7.98
C SER A 120 28.18 62.92 7.04
N GLU A 121 27.39 63.18 6.00
CA GLU A 121 27.58 64.32 5.10
C GLU A 121 27.39 65.66 5.83
N GLU A 122 26.35 65.77 6.68
CA GLU A 122 26.11 66.95 7.51
C GLU A 122 27.25 67.19 8.51
N THR A 123 27.75 66.12 9.13
CA THR A 123 28.90 66.18 10.05
C THR A 123 30.17 66.65 9.31
N ALA A 124 30.41 66.16 8.09
CA ALA A 124 31.53 66.59 7.27
C ALA A 124 31.42 68.07 6.89
N ALA A 125 30.24 68.54 6.47
CA ALA A 125 29.98 69.95 6.16
C ALA A 125 30.22 70.85 7.38
N SER A 126 29.70 70.45 8.55
CA SER A 126 29.90 71.17 9.82
C SER A 126 31.38 71.23 10.21
N SER A 127 32.14 70.15 9.98
CA SER A 127 33.58 70.10 10.23
C SER A 127 34.37 71.07 9.34
N VAL A 128 33.99 71.19 8.07
CA VAL A 128 34.58 72.17 7.14
C VAL A 128 34.30 73.60 7.62
N GLU A 129 33.08 73.88 8.04
CA GLU A 129 32.69 75.20 8.54
C GLU A 129 33.41 75.56 9.85
N LEU A 130 33.55 74.61 10.78
CA LEU A 130 34.36 74.77 12.00
C LEU A 130 35.83 75.06 11.68
N ALA A 131 36.42 74.35 10.70
CA ALA A 131 37.79 74.62 10.27
C ALA A 131 37.94 76.03 9.67
N ARG A 132 36.94 76.48 8.88
CA ARG A 132 36.89 77.83 8.31
C ARG A 132 36.85 78.90 9.42
N LEU A 133 35.94 78.76 10.38
CA LEU A 133 35.80 79.64 11.54
C LEU A 133 37.06 79.67 12.41
N GLY A 134 37.66 78.50 12.65
CA GLY A 134 38.94 78.38 13.36
C GLY A 134 40.07 79.16 12.69
N GLY A 135 40.18 79.06 11.36
CA GLY A 135 41.13 79.85 10.58
C GLY A 135 40.88 81.36 10.66
N GLN A 136 39.62 81.80 10.63
CA GLN A 136 39.26 83.22 10.79
C GLN A 136 39.62 83.77 12.18
N LEU A 137 39.34 83.00 13.24
CA LEU A 137 39.73 83.35 14.61
C LEU A 137 41.26 83.46 14.74
N GLN A 138 42.00 82.52 14.16
CA GLN A 138 43.47 82.56 14.15
C GLN A 138 44.00 83.85 13.49
N MET A 139 43.42 84.26 12.35
CA MET A 139 43.79 85.51 11.68
C MET A 139 43.50 86.73 12.54
N MET A 140 42.31 86.82 13.13
CA MET A 140 41.94 87.94 14.02
C MET A 140 42.91 88.05 15.20
N VAL A 141 43.22 86.93 15.87
CA VAL A 141 44.17 86.92 17.00
C VAL A 141 45.57 87.36 16.57
N SER A 142 46.03 86.97 15.37
CA SER A 142 47.32 87.40 14.85
C SER A 142 47.41 88.92 14.66
N HIS A 143 46.30 89.57 14.31
CA HIS A 143 46.24 91.02 14.11
C HIS A 143 46.32 91.83 15.42
N PHE A 144 46.00 91.20 16.57
CA PHE A 144 46.17 91.78 17.90
C PHE A 144 47.52 91.45 18.54
N ARG A 145 48.31 90.57 17.91
CA ARG A 145 49.63 90.17 18.38
C ARG A 145 50.69 91.10 17.77
N VAL A 146 50.76 92.32 18.30
CA VAL A 146 51.87 93.29 18.14
C VAL A 146 52.82 93.15 19.32
#